data_AF-A0A1H1RQY2-F1
#
_entry.id   AF-A0A1H1RQY2-F1
#
_cell.length_a   1.000
_cell.length_b   1.000
_cell.length_c   1.000
_cell.angle_alpha   90.00
_cell.angle_beta   90.00
_cell.angle_gamma   90.00
#
_symmetry.space_group_name_H-M   'P 1'
#
loop_
_entity.id
_entity.type
_entity.pdbx_description
1 polymer ?
#
loop_
_entity_poly.entity_id
_entity_poly.type
_entity_poly.pdbx_seq_one_letter_code
_entity_poly.pdbx_strand_id
1 'polypeptide(L)'
;MIKGGYRTAVAISLGADPRTRTTTIAGGALLLLLSIMAVNRQDGDPAPPTPEAIVAECRQLYTELNPTSSAQPAQRFEMTKGDELLRVYVSEPDNWISVCRSGPTGVDAVAAVRMSDGPDDQLRLFDSSDSTLKANLLLGHVPTDATTIQATLTTGQVVTATHDGDVFAIWSPDATVTGAQVAAT
;
A
#
# COMPACT_ATOMS: atom_id res chain seq x y z
N MET A 1 -34.45 -6.29 28.90
CA MET A 1 -34.01 -7.02 27.70
C MET A 1 -32.61 -6.52 27.35
N ILE A 2 -31.60 -7.36 27.50
CA ILE A 2 -30.19 -7.05 27.20
C ILE A 2 -29.92 -7.53 25.78
N LYS A 3 -29.28 -6.72 24.93
CA LYS A 3 -28.38 -7.21 23.87
C LYS A 3 -27.32 -6.14 23.60
N GLY A 4 -26.13 -6.37 24.16
CA GLY A 4 -24.96 -5.53 24.02
C GLY A 4 -24.36 -5.67 22.62
N GLY A 5 -23.92 -4.54 22.07
CA GLY A 5 -23.16 -4.48 20.83
C GLY A 5 -21.78 -5.10 21.02
N TYR A 6 -21.44 -6.05 20.16
CA TYR A 6 -20.13 -6.67 20.11
C TYR A 6 -19.15 -5.67 19.46
N ARG A 7 -18.25 -5.12 20.28
CA ARG A 7 -17.09 -4.36 19.80
C ARG A 7 -15.96 -5.35 19.61
N THR A 8 -15.71 -5.76 18.37
CA THR A 8 -14.55 -6.58 18.03
C THR A 8 -13.35 -5.66 17.83
N ALA A 9 -12.50 -5.56 18.85
CA ALA A 9 -11.20 -4.90 18.75
C ALA A 9 -10.11 -5.98 18.70
N VAL A 10 -9.28 -5.98 17.66
CA VAL A 10 -8.14 -6.89 17.51
C VAL A 10 -6.86 -6.06 17.57
N ALA A 11 -5.93 -6.46 18.43
CA ALA A 11 -4.57 -5.90 18.50
C ALA A 11 -3.58 -6.98 18.06
N ILE A 12 -2.69 -6.69 17.09
CA ILE A 12 -1.63 -7.60 16.63
C ILE A 12 -0.28 -6.92 16.86
N SER A 13 0.61 -7.62 17.57
CA SER A 13 2.00 -7.20 17.85
C SER A 13 2.95 -8.12 17.09
N LEU A 14 3.73 -7.59 16.15
CA LEU A 14 4.79 -8.32 15.46
C LEU A 14 6.13 -8.03 16.15
N GLY A 15 6.66 -9.03 16.84
CA GLY A 15 7.97 -8.97 17.50
C GLY A 15 9.10 -8.99 16.47
N ALA A 16 10.04 -8.05 16.59
CA ALA A 16 11.31 -8.07 15.87
C ALA A 16 12.36 -8.80 16.73
N ASP A 17 12.94 -9.88 16.20
CA ASP A 17 14.10 -10.56 16.79
C ASP A 17 15.37 -10.17 15.97
N PRO A 18 16.40 -9.53 16.57
CA PRO A 18 17.58 -9.09 15.85
C PRO A 18 18.77 -10.04 16.11
N ARG A 19 19.20 -10.83 15.12
CA ARG A 19 20.49 -11.53 15.17
C ARG A 19 21.24 -11.59 13.83
N THR A 20 22.23 -10.70 13.71
CA THR A 20 23.64 -10.95 13.33
C THR A 20 23.98 -11.98 12.24
N ARG A 21 24.69 -11.54 11.18
CA ARG A 21 26.09 -11.94 10.91
C ARG A 21 26.71 -11.23 9.69
N THR A 22 27.78 -10.50 9.99
CA THR A 22 28.87 -10.12 9.09
C THR A 22 29.47 -11.34 8.39
N THR A 23 29.71 -11.27 7.08
CA THR A 23 30.62 -12.21 6.40
C THR A 23 31.46 -11.46 5.37
N THR A 24 32.75 -11.35 5.68
CA THR A 24 33.83 -10.92 4.81
C THR A 24 34.11 -12.01 3.77
N ILE A 25 34.19 -11.66 2.49
CA ILE A 25 34.80 -12.52 1.46
C ILE A 25 35.81 -11.68 0.68
N ALA A 26 37.09 -12.05 0.83
CA ALA A 26 38.18 -11.65 -0.04
C ALA A 26 38.27 -12.63 -1.21
N GLY A 27 38.55 -12.16 -2.43
CA GLY A 27 38.95 -13.03 -3.52
C GLY A 27 38.81 -12.43 -4.93
N GLY A 28 39.96 -12.17 -5.56
CA GLY A 28 40.19 -12.58 -6.95
C GLY A 28 39.73 -11.66 -8.09
N ALA A 29 40.69 -10.87 -8.59
CA ALA A 29 40.96 -10.48 -9.98
C ALA A 29 39.90 -10.71 -11.09
N LEU A 30 39.58 -9.66 -11.86
CA LEU A 30 39.61 -9.69 -13.33
C LEU A 30 39.64 -8.27 -13.91
N LEU A 31 40.64 -7.97 -14.74
CA LEU A 31 40.71 -6.77 -15.58
C LEU A 31 39.59 -6.81 -16.63
N LEU A 32 38.76 -5.77 -16.68
CA LEU A 32 37.89 -5.46 -17.81
C LEU A 32 38.15 -4.02 -18.24
N LEU A 33 38.86 -3.88 -19.35
CA LEU A 33 38.99 -2.66 -20.14
C LEU A 33 37.59 -2.24 -20.60
N LEU A 34 37.06 -1.16 -20.02
CA LEU A 34 35.86 -0.49 -20.51
C LEU A 34 36.24 0.88 -21.07
N SER A 35 36.13 0.98 -22.40
CA SER A 35 36.24 2.20 -23.17
C SER A 35 35.24 3.23 -22.67
N ILE A 36 35.75 4.37 -22.20
CA ILE A 36 34.92 5.51 -21.81
C ILE A 36 34.46 6.19 -23.09
N MET A 37 33.30 5.78 -23.63
CA MET A 37 32.55 6.69 -24.47
C MET A 37 31.93 7.74 -23.55
N ALA A 38 32.42 8.97 -23.65
CA ALA A 38 31.80 10.13 -23.05
C ALA A 38 30.39 10.27 -23.64
N VAL A 39 29.39 9.72 -22.95
CA VAL A 39 27.99 10.05 -23.19
C VAL A 39 27.82 11.51 -22.78
N ASN A 40 27.56 12.37 -23.76
CA ASN A 40 27.08 13.73 -23.53
C ASN A 40 25.78 13.64 -22.72
N ARG A 41 25.90 13.75 -21.40
CA ARG A 41 24.75 13.91 -20.50
C ARG A 41 24.31 15.37 -20.66
N GLN A 42 23.18 15.59 -21.36
CA GLN A 42 22.48 16.86 -21.24
C GLN A 42 21.94 16.92 -19.80
N ASP A 43 22.63 17.68 -18.96
CA ASP A 43 22.16 18.10 -17.64
C ASP A 43 21.00 19.09 -17.83
N GLY A 44 19.82 18.55 -18.12
CA GLY A 44 18.56 19.18 -17.77
C GLY A 44 17.89 18.23 -16.81
N ASP A 45 17.66 18.66 -15.57
CA ASP A 45 16.81 17.90 -14.66
C ASP A 45 15.51 17.57 -15.42
N PRO A 46 15.09 16.30 -15.47
CA PRO A 46 13.88 15.94 -16.17
C PRO A 46 12.73 16.77 -15.61
N ALA A 47 11.93 17.36 -16.49
CA ALA A 47 10.73 18.08 -16.08
C ALA A 47 9.87 17.16 -15.18
N PRO A 48 9.20 17.70 -14.14
CA PRO A 48 8.36 16.89 -13.28
C PRO A 48 7.35 16.08 -14.11
N PRO A 49 7.06 14.82 -13.73
CA PRO A 49 6.12 13.99 -14.48
C PRO A 49 4.73 14.63 -14.48
N THR A 50 4.01 14.50 -15.59
CA THR A 50 2.61 14.97 -15.66
C THR A 50 1.71 14.06 -14.83
N PRO A 51 0.54 14.54 -14.37
CA PRO A 51 -0.43 13.69 -13.66
C PRO A 51 -0.80 12.42 -14.44
N GLU A 52 -0.96 12.53 -15.76
CA GLU A 52 -1.27 11.39 -16.63
C GLU A 52 -0.12 10.38 -16.70
N ALA A 53 1.13 10.86 -16.70
CA ALA A 53 2.32 10.00 -16.68
C ALA A 53 2.40 9.22 -15.35
N ILE A 54 2.12 9.87 -14.22
CA ILE A 54 2.09 9.22 -12.90
C ILE A 54 0.99 8.15 -12.83
N VAL A 55 -0.21 8.44 -13.36
CA VAL A 55 -1.30 7.45 -13.42
C VAL A 55 -0.92 6.26 -14.30
N ALA A 56 -0.29 6.51 -15.44
CA ALA A 56 0.19 5.45 -16.33
C ALA A 56 1.26 4.58 -15.64
N GLU A 57 2.22 5.21 -14.95
CA GLU A 57 3.25 4.52 -14.17
C GLU A 57 2.66 3.65 -13.06
N CYS A 58 1.70 4.18 -12.28
CA CYS A 58 0.98 3.40 -11.27
C CYS A 58 0.31 2.15 -11.87
N ARG A 59 -0.32 2.28 -13.05
CA ARG A 59 -0.97 1.14 -13.73
C ARG A 59 0.04 0.16 -14.31
N GLN A 60 1.20 0.63 -14.75
CA GLN A 60 2.28 -0.25 -15.20
C GLN A 60 2.82 -1.07 -14.02
N LEU A 61 3.13 -0.43 -12.90
CA LEU A 61 3.64 -1.10 -11.69
C LEU A 61 2.66 -2.14 -11.14
N TYR A 62 1.35 -1.95 -11.31
CA TYR A 62 0.37 -3.00 -11.05
C TYR A 62 0.67 -4.29 -11.83
N THR A 63 0.96 -4.17 -13.12
CA THR A 63 1.20 -5.30 -14.02
C THR A 63 2.46 -6.05 -13.61
N GLU A 64 3.47 -5.32 -13.16
CA GLU A 64 4.73 -5.89 -12.66
C GLU A 64 4.54 -6.61 -11.32
N LEU A 65 3.71 -6.07 -10.43
CA LEU A 65 3.41 -6.68 -9.13
C LEU A 65 2.45 -7.88 -9.21
N ASN A 66 1.62 -7.94 -10.25
CA ASN A 66 0.60 -8.98 -10.43
C ASN A 66 0.72 -9.65 -11.82
N PRO A 67 1.86 -10.26 -12.16
CA PRO A 67 2.17 -10.71 -13.52
C PRO A 67 1.24 -11.83 -14.04
N THR A 68 0.51 -12.49 -13.15
CA THR A 68 -0.45 -13.55 -13.49
C THR A 68 -1.86 -13.02 -13.74
N SER A 69 -2.15 -11.79 -13.35
CA SER A 69 -3.45 -11.18 -13.62
C SER A 69 -3.50 -10.76 -15.09
N SER A 70 -4.56 -11.18 -15.77
CA SER A 70 -4.82 -10.78 -17.16
C SER A 70 -5.78 -9.60 -17.26
N ALA A 71 -6.39 -9.21 -16.14
CA ALA A 71 -7.39 -8.15 -16.09
C ALA A 71 -6.72 -6.79 -15.89
N GLN A 72 -7.16 -5.79 -16.66
CA GLN A 72 -6.82 -4.40 -16.33
C GLN A 72 -7.48 -4.03 -15.01
N PRO A 73 -6.74 -3.45 -14.06
CA PRO A 73 -7.33 -3.13 -12.77
C PRO A 73 -8.19 -1.87 -12.90
N ALA A 74 -9.35 -1.89 -12.25
CA ALA A 74 -10.21 -0.73 -12.12
C ALA A 74 -9.69 0.14 -10.97
N GLN A 75 -9.60 1.45 -11.18
CA GLN A 75 -9.39 2.38 -10.07
C GLN A 75 -10.69 2.46 -9.27
N ARG A 76 -10.62 2.20 -7.96
CA ARG A 76 -11.78 2.20 -7.08
C ARG A 76 -11.97 3.55 -6.40
N PHE A 77 -10.89 4.07 -5.81
CA PHE A 77 -10.90 5.38 -5.17
C PHE A 77 -9.49 5.97 -5.06
N GLU A 78 -9.44 7.26 -4.74
CA GLU A 78 -8.23 8.04 -4.54
C GLU A 78 -8.33 8.78 -3.20
N MET A 79 -7.22 8.87 -2.48
CA MET A 79 -7.09 9.62 -1.24
C MET A 79 -5.99 10.68 -1.40
N THR A 80 -6.22 11.88 -0.89
CA THR A 80 -5.24 12.98 -0.94
C THR A 80 -4.88 13.43 0.48
N LYS A 81 -3.58 13.60 0.74
CA LYS A 81 -3.03 14.13 1.98
C LYS A 81 -1.89 15.09 1.66
N GLY A 82 -2.13 16.39 1.80
CA GLY A 82 -1.17 17.40 1.32
C GLY A 82 -0.96 17.24 -0.18
N ASP A 83 0.30 17.12 -0.59
CA ASP A 83 0.70 16.91 -1.99
C ASP A 83 0.82 15.41 -2.37
N GLU A 84 0.59 14.50 -1.42
CA GLU A 84 0.61 13.06 -1.68
C GLU A 84 -0.79 12.57 -2.08
N LEU A 85 -0.81 11.66 -3.05
CA LEU A 85 -1.98 10.91 -3.50
C LEU A 85 -1.76 9.42 -3.30
N LEU A 86 -2.80 8.73 -2.86
CA LEU A 86 -2.88 7.28 -2.79
C LEU A 86 -4.00 6.80 -3.71
N ARG A 87 -3.66 6.01 -4.72
CA ARG A 87 -4.63 5.40 -5.66
C ARG A 87 -4.77 3.93 -5.36
N VAL A 88 -6.00 3.46 -5.24
CA VAL A 88 -6.33 2.05 -5.01
C VAL A 88 -6.97 1.47 -6.25
N TYR A 89 -6.38 0.39 -6.73
CA TYR A 89 -6.81 -0.35 -7.90
C TYR A 89 -7.18 -1.77 -7.51
N VAL A 90 -8.26 -2.30 -8.08
CA VAL A 90 -8.70 -3.67 -7.88
C VAL A 90 -8.84 -4.35 -9.23
N SER A 91 -8.31 -5.56 -9.36
CA SER A 91 -8.55 -6.39 -10.53
C SER A 91 -9.61 -7.44 -10.27
N GLU A 92 -10.60 -7.49 -11.13
CA GLU A 92 -11.59 -8.56 -11.17
C GLU A 92 -11.31 -9.48 -12.35
N PRO A 93 -11.54 -10.80 -12.21
CA PRO A 93 -12.07 -11.50 -11.03
C PRO A 93 -10.99 -11.89 -10.00
N ASP A 94 -9.73 -11.55 -10.25
CA ASP A 94 -8.59 -12.09 -9.51
C ASP A 94 -8.45 -11.54 -8.07
N ASN A 95 -9.24 -10.52 -7.72
CA ASN A 95 -9.34 -9.89 -6.40
C ASN A 95 -7.98 -9.46 -5.82
N TRP A 96 -7.11 -8.96 -6.70
CA TRP A 96 -5.87 -8.29 -6.29
C TRP A 96 -6.11 -6.80 -6.15
N ILE A 97 -5.65 -6.27 -5.02
CA ILE A 97 -5.58 -4.84 -4.76
C ILE A 97 -4.15 -4.40 -5.02
N SER A 98 -3.96 -3.36 -5.82
CA SER A 98 -2.71 -2.63 -5.89
C SER A 98 -2.92 -1.20 -5.45
N VAL A 99 -1.98 -0.71 -4.67
CA VAL A 99 -1.97 0.64 -4.16
C VAL A 99 -0.73 1.35 -4.64
N CYS A 100 -0.91 2.55 -5.16
CA CYS A 100 0.15 3.41 -5.66
C CYS A 100 0.11 4.74 -4.91
N ARG A 101 1.19 5.05 -4.19
CA ARG A 101 1.43 6.36 -3.59
C ARG A 101 2.30 7.19 -4.52
N SER A 102 1.89 8.42 -4.78
CA SER A 102 2.63 9.38 -5.60
C SER A 102 2.60 10.78 -4.99
N GLY A 103 3.66 11.54 -5.22
CA GLY A 103 3.76 12.96 -4.87
C GLY A 103 4.14 13.83 -6.08
N PRO A 104 4.59 15.07 -5.84
CA PRO A 104 5.00 16.00 -6.90
C PRO A 104 6.14 15.49 -7.78
N THR A 105 6.93 14.54 -7.27
CA THR A 105 8.11 13.97 -7.94
C THR A 105 7.82 12.71 -8.74
N GLY A 106 6.61 12.14 -8.65
CA GLY A 106 6.25 10.90 -9.32
C GLY A 106 5.72 9.84 -8.36
N VAL A 107 5.87 8.57 -8.73
CA VAL A 107 5.48 7.43 -7.89
C VAL A 107 6.54 7.18 -6.82
N ASP A 108 6.13 7.15 -5.56
CA ASP A 108 7.06 7.00 -4.42
C ASP A 108 7.04 5.59 -3.83
N ALA A 109 5.88 4.92 -3.85
CA ALA A 109 5.74 3.58 -3.31
C ALA A 109 4.54 2.85 -3.91
N VAL A 110 4.67 1.53 -4.03
CA VAL A 110 3.60 0.65 -4.46
C VAL A 110 3.46 -0.54 -3.51
N ALA A 111 2.24 -1.05 -3.40
CA ALA A 111 1.93 -2.27 -2.68
C ALA A 111 0.95 -3.10 -3.49
N ALA A 112 1.01 -4.42 -3.34
CA ALA A 112 -0.01 -5.32 -3.82
C ALA A 112 -0.44 -6.24 -2.68
N VAL A 113 -1.74 -6.51 -2.60
CA VAL A 113 -2.31 -7.42 -1.63
C VAL A 113 -3.47 -8.17 -2.26
N ARG A 114 -3.56 -9.48 -1.99
CA ARG A 114 -4.72 -10.26 -2.39
C ARG A 114 -5.82 -10.10 -1.35
N MET A 115 -7.06 -9.90 -1.80
CA MET A 115 -8.21 -9.91 -0.89
C MET A 115 -8.29 -11.26 -0.18
N SER A 116 -8.57 -11.23 1.12
CA SER A 116 -8.77 -12.44 1.91
C SER A 116 -10.24 -12.88 1.85
N ASP A 117 -10.44 -14.18 1.63
CA ASP A 117 -11.76 -14.79 1.75
C ASP A 117 -12.23 -14.75 3.21
N GLY A 118 -13.55 -14.67 3.42
CA GLY A 118 -14.13 -14.68 4.75
C GLY A 118 -15.58 -14.18 4.77
N PRO A 119 -16.20 -14.10 5.96
CA PRO A 119 -17.58 -13.65 6.11
C PRO A 119 -17.74 -12.17 5.74
N ASP A 120 -18.76 -11.86 4.95
CA ASP A 120 -19.03 -10.50 4.47
C ASP A 120 -19.61 -9.58 5.55
N ASP A 121 -20.04 -10.12 6.69
CA ASP A 121 -20.54 -9.38 7.86
C ASP A 121 -19.45 -9.01 8.87
N GLN A 122 -18.18 -9.32 8.58
CA GLN A 122 -17.05 -9.10 9.48
C GLN A 122 -16.00 -8.17 8.87
N LEU A 123 -15.31 -7.44 9.75
CA LEU A 123 -14.16 -6.64 9.36
C LEU A 123 -13.02 -7.57 8.95
N ARG A 124 -12.62 -7.50 7.68
CA ARG A 124 -11.49 -8.26 7.13
C ARG A 124 -10.38 -7.29 6.77
N LEU A 125 -9.19 -7.50 7.32
CA LEU A 125 -7.99 -6.77 6.93
C LEU A 125 -7.20 -7.58 5.91
N PHE A 126 -6.69 -6.92 4.89
CA PHE A 126 -5.86 -7.51 3.86
C PHE A 126 -4.39 -7.24 4.21
N ASP A 127 -3.61 -8.31 4.39
CA ASP A 127 -2.21 -8.19 4.76
C ASP A 127 -1.31 -8.21 3.53
N SER A 128 -0.59 -7.10 3.26
CA SER A 128 0.39 -7.08 2.18
C SER A 128 1.68 -7.79 2.64
N SER A 129 2.22 -8.66 1.78
CA SER A 129 3.55 -9.23 1.96
C SER A 129 4.59 -8.14 1.70
N ASP A 130 5.04 -7.50 2.78
CA ASP A 130 6.25 -6.67 2.84
C ASP A 130 6.28 -5.47 1.85
N SER A 131 5.60 -4.38 2.21
CA SER A 131 5.65 -3.11 1.47
C SER A 131 5.99 -1.93 2.39
N THR A 132 6.67 -0.91 1.86
CA THR A 132 6.94 0.34 2.59
C THR A 132 5.65 1.04 3.00
N LEU A 133 4.56 0.85 2.26
CA LEU A 133 3.23 1.38 2.59
C LEU A 133 2.59 0.66 3.78
N LYS A 134 2.93 -0.59 4.07
CA LYS A 134 2.30 -1.41 5.12
C LYS A 134 2.31 -0.74 6.49
N ALA A 135 3.34 0.05 6.80
CA ALA A 135 3.44 0.76 8.07
C ALA A 135 2.40 1.89 8.21
N ASN A 136 1.91 2.44 7.10
CA ASN A 136 1.09 3.66 7.02
C ASN A 136 -0.29 3.44 6.36
N LEU A 137 -0.57 2.22 5.91
CA LEU A 137 -1.77 1.85 5.17
C LEU A 137 -2.42 0.58 5.74
N LEU A 138 -3.72 0.64 6.03
CA LEU A 138 -4.57 -0.53 6.25
C LEU A 138 -5.56 -0.64 5.08
N LEU A 139 -5.74 -1.85 4.58
CA LEU A 139 -6.73 -2.18 3.57
C LEU A 139 -7.64 -3.27 4.11
N GLY A 140 -8.90 -3.27 3.69
CA GLY A 140 -9.83 -4.29 4.13
C GLY A 140 -11.17 -4.25 3.41
N HIS A 141 -12.03 -5.20 3.77
CA HIS A 141 -13.41 -5.26 3.30
C HIS A 141 -14.35 -4.51 4.25
N VAL A 142 -15.30 -3.77 3.69
CA VAL A 142 -16.37 -3.09 4.43
C VAL A 142 -17.38 -4.16 4.87
N PRO A 143 -17.64 -4.35 6.17
CA PRO A 143 -18.66 -5.28 6.62
C PRO A 143 -20.03 -4.89 6.07
N THR A 144 -20.89 -5.87 5.85
CA THR A 144 -22.29 -5.64 5.44
C THR A 144 -22.96 -4.65 6.39
N ASP A 145 -23.72 -3.71 5.81
CA ASP A 145 -24.41 -2.61 6.50
C ASP A 145 -23.51 -1.55 7.18
N ALA A 146 -22.18 -1.70 7.17
CA ALA A 146 -21.29 -0.68 7.69
C ALA A 146 -21.25 0.53 6.75
N THR A 147 -21.46 1.71 7.32
CA THR A 147 -21.43 2.99 6.60
C THR A 147 -20.20 3.82 6.93
N THR A 148 -19.51 3.47 8.01
CA THR A 148 -18.30 4.15 8.46
C THR A 148 -17.29 3.14 8.97
N ILE A 149 -16.02 3.34 8.59
CA ILE A 149 -14.87 2.61 9.15
C ILE A 149 -13.90 3.63 9.75
N GLN A 150 -13.45 3.41 10.98
CA GLN A 150 -12.48 4.28 11.66
C GLN A 150 -11.36 3.47 12.30
N ALA A 151 -10.15 4.00 12.22
CA ALA A 151 -9.01 3.52 12.99
C ALA A 151 -8.64 4.53 14.08
N THR A 152 -8.50 4.05 15.31
CA THR A 152 -7.79 4.77 16.36
C THR A 152 -6.34 4.32 16.34
N LEU A 153 -5.43 5.20 15.92
CA LEU A 153 -4.00 4.94 15.86
C LEU A 153 -3.42 4.79 17.27
N THR A 154 -2.22 4.21 17.38
CA THR A 154 -1.51 4.06 18.66
C THR A 154 -1.17 5.41 19.31
N THR A 155 -1.13 6.47 18.52
CA THR A 155 -0.99 7.87 18.97
C THR A 155 -2.28 8.45 19.58
N GLY A 156 -3.41 7.75 19.47
CA GLY A 156 -4.74 8.23 19.85
C GLY A 156 -5.47 9.03 18.76
N GLN A 157 -4.81 9.33 17.64
CA GLN A 157 -5.44 9.96 16.48
C GLN A 157 -6.52 9.05 15.89
N VAL A 158 -7.67 9.62 15.56
CA VAL A 158 -8.73 8.91 14.83
C VAL A 158 -8.64 9.26 13.35
N VAL A 159 -8.55 8.24 12.50
CA VAL A 159 -8.55 8.35 11.04
C VAL A 159 -9.78 7.63 10.50
N THR A 160 -10.58 8.33 9.70
CA THR A 160 -11.72 7.74 8.99
C THR A 160 -11.25 7.16 7.66
N ALA A 161 -11.68 5.94 7.35
CA ALA A 161 -11.35 5.28 6.10
C ALA A 161 -12.03 5.96 4.91
N THR A 162 -11.44 5.79 3.74
CA THR A 162 -12.14 5.97 2.46
C THR A 162 -12.57 4.60 1.97
N HIS A 163 -13.80 4.47 1.47
CA HIS A 163 -14.32 3.22 0.94
C HIS A 163 -15.31 3.44 -0.20
N ASP A 164 -15.52 2.40 -1.01
CA ASP A 164 -16.49 2.37 -2.11
C ASP A 164 -17.75 1.54 -1.81
N GLY A 165 -17.84 1.02 -0.58
CA GLY A 165 -18.95 0.15 -0.13
C GLY A 165 -18.60 -1.33 -0.09
N ASP A 166 -17.43 -1.72 -0.61
CA ASP A 166 -16.93 -3.10 -0.63
C ASP A 166 -15.50 -3.14 -0.06
N VAL A 167 -14.61 -2.26 -0.55
CA VAL A 167 -13.22 -2.15 -0.04
C VAL A 167 -13.04 -0.81 0.66
N PHE A 168 -12.25 -0.81 1.75
CA PHE A 168 -11.80 0.40 2.42
C PHE A 168 -10.27 0.51 2.49
N ALA A 169 -9.80 1.75 2.60
CA ALA A 169 -8.42 2.08 2.94
C ALA A 169 -8.35 3.12 4.07
N ILE A 170 -7.45 2.89 5.02
CA ILE A 170 -7.05 3.85 6.04
C ILE A 170 -5.59 4.17 5.79
N TRP A 171 -5.31 5.43 5.46
CA TRP A 171 -3.97 5.88 5.13
C TRP A 171 -3.59 7.10 5.94
N SER A 172 -2.40 7.03 6.53
CA SER A 172 -1.79 8.12 7.28
C SER A 172 -0.30 8.21 6.93
N PRO A 173 0.11 9.09 5.99
CA PRO A 173 1.51 9.16 5.56
C PRO A 173 2.48 9.50 6.70
N ASP A 174 2.02 10.31 7.66
CA ASP A 174 2.85 10.81 8.76
C ASP A 174 2.80 9.96 10.04
N ALA A 175 2.01 8.88 10.06
CA ALA A 175 1.83 8.07 11.28
C ALA A 175 1.67 6.59 10.96
N THR A 176 2.20 5.75 11.86
CA THR A 176 2.00 4.31 11.71
C THR A 176 0.56 3.92 12.02
N VAL A 177 -0.02 3.10 11.15
CA VAL A 177 -1.34 2.48 11.34
C VAL A 177 -1.23 1.06 11.92
N THR A 178 -0.02 0.52 12.01
CA THR A 178 0.25 -0.76 12.65
C THR A 178 -0.17 -0.70 14.12
N GLY A 179 -1.00 -1.66 14.53
CA GLY A 179 -1.54 -1.71 15.89
C GLY A 179 -2.72 -0.77 16.14
N ALA A 180 -3.24 -0.08 15.12
CA ALA A 180 -4.46 0.70 15.25
C ALA A 180 -5.67 -0.19 15.56
N GLN A 181 -6.59 0.34 16.37
CA GLN A 181 -7.87 -0.30 16.64
C GLN A 181 -8.88 0.13 15.59
N VAL A 182 -9.42 -0.82 14.81
CA VAL A 182 -10.37 -0.54 13.74
C VAL A 182 -11.79 -0.90 14.18
N ALA A 183 -12.73 -0.01 13.89
CA ALA A 183 -14.16 -0.20 14.15
C ALA A 183 -14.98 0.12 12.90
N ALA A 184 -16.09 -0.61 12.74
CA ALA A 184 -17.08 -0.45 11.69
C ALA A 184 -18.45 -0.15 12.32
N THR A 185 -19.20 0.81 11.76
CA THR A 185 -20.55 1.19 12.21
C THR A 185 -21.48 1.44 11.04
#